data_AF-A0A7W4AC10-F1
#
_entry.id   AF-A0A7W4AC10-F1
#
_cell.length_a   1.000
_cell.length_b   1.000
_cell.length_c   1.000
_cell.angle_alpha   90.00
_cell.angle_beta   90.00
_cell.angle_gamma   90.00
#
_symmetry.space_group_name_H-M   'P 1'
#
loop_
_entity.id
_entity.type
_entity.pdbx_description
1 polymer ?
#
loop_
_entity_poly.entity_id
_entity_poly.type
_entity_poly.pdbx_seq_one_letter_code
_entity_poly.pdbx_strand_id
1 'polypeptide(L)' 'LDCEESVAAGKANGLPVVYALFDDEGHGFSKKENRITASNAYLNLLDTYLKEPFGPQG' A
#
# COMPACT_ATOMS: atom_id res chain seq x y z
N LEU A 1 11.13 -10.19 -10.02
CA LEU A 1 10.08 -10.65 -10.95
C LEU A 1 8.75 -10.95 -10.23
N ASP A 2 8.74 -11.45 -8.98
CA ASP A 2 7.48 -11.78 -8.26
C ASP A 2 6.53 -10.61 -7.93
N CYS A 3 7.04 -9.39 -7.70
CA CYS A 3 6.20 -8.27 -7.27
C CYS A 3 5.37 -7.65 -8.41
N GLU A 4 5.91 -7.59 -9.62
CA GLU A 4 5.23 -6.94 -10.76
C GLU A 4 4.08 -7.79 -11.30
N GLU A 5 4.23 -9.12 -11.31
CA GLU A 5 3.18 -10.04 -11.73
C GLU A 5 1.96 -9.95 -10.81
N SER A 6 2.19 -9.94 -9.49
CA SER A 6 1.13 -9.80 -8.48
C SER A 6 0.39 -8.45 -8.59
N VAL A 7 1.13 -7.37 -8.88
CA VAL A 7 0.56 -6.03 -9.11
C VAL A 7 -0.30 -6.00 -10.37
N ALA A 8 0.17 -6.61 -11.46
CA ALA A 8 -0.58 -6.69 -12.71
C ALA A 8 -1.88 -7.49 -12.54
N ALA A 9 -1.81 -8.63 -11.85
CA ALA A 9 -2.97 -9.45 -11.53
C ALA A 9 -3.98 -8.69 -10.66
N GLY A 10 -3.51 -7.99 -9.62
CA GLY A 10 -4.37 -7.15 -8.77
C GLY A 10 -5.12 -6.08 -9.57
N LYS A 11 -4.41 -5.34 -10.44
CA LYS A 11 -5.01 -4.34 -11.32
C LYS A 11 -6.03 -4.95 -12.29
N ALA A 12 -5.72 -6.10 -12.88
CA ALA A 12 -6.63 -6.79 -13.81
C ALA A 12 -7.93 -7.24 -13.12
N ASN A 13 -7.87 -7.57 -11.83
CA ASN A 13 -9.02 -7.94 -11.02
C ASN A 13 -9.75 -6.72 -10.41
N GLY A 14 -9.37 -5.49 -10.77
CA GLY A 14 -10.00 -4.26 -10.25
C GLY A 14 -9.68 -3.99 -8.77
N LEU A 15 -8.69 -4.68 -8.20
CA LEU A 15 -8.26 -4.42 -6.83
C LEU A 15 -7.45 -3.12 -6.78
N PRO A 16 -7.61 -2.33 -5.71
CA PRO A 16 -6.79 -1.14 -5.53
C PRO A 16 -5.34 -1.54 -5.26
N VAL A 17 -4.46 -1.20 -6.19
CA VAL A 17 -3.03 -1.47 -6.09
C VAL A 17 -2.25 -0.16 -5.96
N VAL A 18 -1.56 -0.01 -4.83
CA VAL A 18 -0.62 1.08 -4.60
C VAL A 18 0.78 0.56 -4.80
N TYR A 19 1.53 1.18 -5.70
CA TYR A 19 2.90 0.81 -6.03
C TYR A 19 3.85 1.87 -5.47
N ALA A 20 4.71 1.46 -4.53
CA ALA A 20 5.78 2.29 -3.98
C ALA A 20 7.12 1.60 -4.26
N LEU A 21 7.86 2.14 -5.22
CA LEU A 21 9.20 1.67 -5.57
C LEU A 21 10.20 2.70 -5.05
N PHE A 22 11.25 2.22 -4.39
CA PHE A 22 12.36 3.02 -3.92
C PHE A 22 13.62 2.48 -4.58
N ASP A 23 14.18 3.22 -5.54
CA ASP A 23 15.32 2.78 -6.36
C ASP A 23 16.59 2.51 -5.53
N ASP A 24 16.63 2.99 -4.29
CA ASP A 24 17.74 2.92 -3.34
C ASP A 24 17.53 1.92 -2.20
N GLU A 25 16.49 1.07 -2.26
CA GLU A 25 16.13 0.09 -1.23
C GLU A 25 15.97 -1.33 -1.78
N GLY A 26 16.14 -2.32 -0.89
CA GLY A 26 15.95 -3.74 -1.18
C GLY A 26 14.85 -4.39 -0.33
N HIS A 27 14.95 -5.69 -0.07
CA HIS A 27 14.06 -6.40 0.86
C HIS A 27 14.30 -5.92 2.30
N GLY A 28 13.50 -4.97 2.74
CA GLY A 28 13.61 -4.29 4.03
C GLY A 28 14.08 -2.85 3.86
N PHE A 29 13.20 -1.90 4.15
CA PHE A 29 13.50 -0.47 4.06
C PHE A 29 14.49 -0.06 5.16
N SER A 30 15.71 0.29 4.77
CA SER A 30 16.79 0.68 5.67
C SER A 30 16.67 2.15 6.06
N LYS A 31 16.25 3.02 5.13
CA LYS A 31 16.05 4.45 5.38
C LYS A 31 14.72 4.71 6.09
N LYS A 32 14.76 5.63 7.05
CA LYS A 32 13.60 5.98 7.87
C LYS A 32 12.52 6.65 7.02
N GLU A 33 12.93 7.48 6.08
CA GLU A 33 12.08 8.22 5.16
C GLU A 33 11.26 7.26 4.30
N ASN A 34 11.91 6.23 3.75
CA ASN A 34 11.27 5.21 2.92
C ASN A 34 10.28 4.36 3.74
N ARG A 35 10.63 4.02 5.00
CA ARG A 35 9.68 3.38 5.92
C ARG A 35 8.44 4.24 6.17
N ILE A 36 8.60 5.53 6.42
CA ILE A 36 7.48 6.46 6.66
C ILE A 36 6.59 6.55 5.43
N THR A 37 7.17 6.69 4.24
CA THR A 37 6.42 6.74 2.99
C THR A 37 5.61 5.45 2.76
N ALA A 38 6.23 4.29 2.96
CA ALA A 38 5.54 3.01 2.84
C ALA A 38 4.41 2.85 3.89
N SER A 39 4.66 3.23 5.14
CA SER A 39 3.65 3.21 6.20
C SER A 39 2.46 4.13 5.91
N ASN A 40 2.71 5.35 5.41
CA ASN A 40 1.66 6.29 5.04
C ASN A 40 0.84 5.80 3.84
N ALA A 41 1.49 5.21 2.83
CA ALA A 41 0.79 4.60 1.70
C ALA A 41 -0.16 3.48 2.15
N TYR A 42 0.29 2.65 3.09
CA TYR A 42 -0.55 1.61 3.69
C TYR A 42 -1.73 2.19 4.47
N LEU A 43 -1.49 3.18 5.34
CA LEU A 43 -2.56 3.86 6.09
C LEU A 43 -3.61 4.47 5.16
N ASN A 44 -3.19 5.17 4.11
CA ASN A 44 -4.12 5.79 3.16
C ASN A 44 -4.98 4.75 2.43
N LEU A 45 -4.41 3.60 2.07
CA LEU A 45 -5.16 2.52 1.45
C LEU A 45 -6.24 1.98 2.40
N LEU A 46 -5.86 1.68 3.64
CA LEU A 46 -6.81 1.21 4.65
C LEU A 46 -7.88 2.27 4.94
N ASP A 47 -7.51 3.54 5.03
CA ASP A 47 -8.45 4.63 5.26
C ASP A 47 -9.43 4.81 4.10
N THR A 48 -9.01 4.52 2.86
CA THR A 48 -9.85 4.64 1.67
C THR A 48 -10.86 3.50 1.57
N TYR A 49 -10.46 2.27 1.93
CA TYR A 49 -11.25 1.07 1.63
C TYR A 49 -11.85 0.37 2.84
N LEU A 50 -11.29 0.55 4.05
CA LEU A 50 -11.68 -0.16 5.26
C LEU A 50 -12.10 0.76 6.41
N LYS A 51 -12.11 2.07 6.20
CA LYS A 51 -12.57 3.02 7.22
C LYS A 51 -14.09 2.96 7.31
N GLU A 52 -14.58 2.00 8.09
CA GLU A 52 -15.91 2.13 8.66
C GLU A 52 -15.90 3.30 9.65
N PRO A 53 -16.95 4.14 9.68
CA PRO A 53 -17.13 5.06 10.78
C PRO A 53 -17.28 4.22 12.06
N PHE A 54 -16.26 4.24 12.91
CA PHE A 54 -16.36 3.62 14.22
C PHE A 54 -17.32 4.47 15.08
N GLY A 55 -18.58 4.04 15.17
CA GLY A 55 -19.63 4.62 16.00
C GLY A 55 -21.01 4.07 15.66
N PRO A 56 -21.99 4.06 16.60
CA PRO A 56 -23.35 3.69 16.27
C PRO A 56 -23.84 4.61 15.14
N GLN A 57 -24.27 3.99 14.04
CA GLN A 57 -25.03 4.70 13.03
C GLN A 57 -26.30 5.18 13.72
N GLY A 58 -26.54 6.50 13.69
CA GLY A 58 -27.72 7.12 14.28
C GLY A 58 -29.02 6.55 13.71
#